data_AF-A0A2Z6RJ08-F1
#
_entry.id   AF-A0A2Z6RJ08-F1
#
_cell.length_a   1.000
_cell.length_b   1.000
_cell.length_c   1.000
_cell.angle_alpha   90.00
_cell.angle_beta   90.00
_cell.angle_gamma   90.00
#
_symmetry.space_group_name_H-M   'P 1'
#
loop_
_entity.id
_entity.type
_entity.pdbx_description
1 polymer ?
#
loop_
_entity_poly.entity_id
_entity_poly.type
_entity_poly.pdbx_seq_one_letter_code
_entity_poly.pdbx_strand_id
1 'polypeptide(L)'
;MENVRKYQDIKIMACNNESDEKKFLKKIRSPNFKYDRLLGDTLVDAHMGKASVVLNKPIIVGASVLGLSKLLMYCFWYNYVKEKYEDKARLEYMDTDSFIFMIETEDIYKDMAERPDIFDLNDLKTIGLFKNETPGNVITELFYIRAKSYHYVLADKSTKSKHKGVSKKGMNEMAENTYPKSKSPLTQVYWDCLFQKKSEKKALCPIDTKHWILSDGITILPYGHWCIMIYKNMVKADILHEQAEKRAMKAKLPEKYLNECVSHISSLQ
;
A
#
# COMPACT_ATOMS: atom_id res chain seq x y z
N MET A 1 -6.28 14.31 -4.44
CA MET A 1 -7.26 15.37 -4.80
C MET A 1 -6.85 16.67 -4.16
N GLU A 2 -6.99 17.74 -4.91
CA GLU A 2 -6.70 19.08 -4.44
C GLU A 2 -7.67 19.49 -3.33
N ASN A 3 -7.13 19.98 -2.22
CA ASN A 3 -7.93 20.45 -1.09
C ASN A 3 -7.89 21.98 -1.04
N VAL A 4 -8.93 22.61 -1.59
CA VAL A 4 -9.08 24.07 -1.64
C VAL A 4 -9.11 24.74 -0.26
N ARG A 5 -9.43 23.99 0.83
CA ARG A 5 -9.36 24.52 2.20
C ARG A 5 -7.93 24.79 2.65
N LYS A 6 -6.93 24.18 1.99
CA LYS A 6 -5.51 24.45 2.25
C LYS A 6 -5.00 25.70 1.55
N TYR A 7 -5.78 26.30 0.64
CA TYR A 7 -5.38 27.53 -0.03
C TYR A 7 -5.22 28.68 0.96
N GLN A 8 -4.23 29.52 0.67
CA GLN A 8 -3.88 30.67 1.49
C GLN A 8 -3.65 31.86 0.57
N ASP A 9 -3.97 33.05 1.07
CA ASP A 9 -3.53 34.30 0.47
C ASP A 9 -2.17 34.66 1.06
N ILE A 10 -1.15 34.69 0.22
CA ILE A 10 0.19 35.11 0.62
C ILE A 10 0.35 36.57 0.23
N LYS A 11 0.73 37.41 1.21
CA LYS A 11 1.04 38.82 0.98
C LYS A 11 2.49 39.07 1.30
N ILE A 12 3.26 39.40 0.27
CA ILE A 12 4.65 39.81 0.39
C ILE A 12 4.67 41.29 0.72
N MET A 13 5.35 41.66 1.80
CA MET A 13 5.46 43.04 2.28
C MET A 13 6.92 43.38 2.56
N ALA A 14 7.31 44.63 2.30
CA ALA A 14 8.59 45.15 2.75
C ALA A 14 8.57 45.42 4.26
N CYS A 15 9.74 45.41 4.88
CA CYS A 15 9.95 45.71 6.31
C CYS A 15 11.14 46.68 6.48
N ASN A 16 11.22 47.72 5.64
CA ASN A 16 12.35 48.63 5.64
C ASN A 16 12.17 49.80 6.61
N ASN A 17 10.93 50.25 6.82
CA ASN A 17 10.62 51.48 7.55
C ASN A 17 9.42 51.26 8.49
N GLU A 18 9.23 52.12 9.50
CA GLU A 18 8.10 52.03 10.46
C GLU A 18 6.71 51.97 9.80
N SER A 19 6.54 52.64 8.66
CA SER A 19 5.28 52.60 7.89
C SER A 19 4.94 51.18 7.44
N ASP A 20 5.94 50.41 7.02
CA ASP A 20 5.71 49.07 6.49
C ASP A 20 5.51 48.06 7.63
N GLU A 21 6.18 48.25 8.75
CA GLU A 21 5.93 47.51 9.99
C GLU A 21 4.48 47.70 10.47
N LYS A 22 3.95 48.93 10.44
CA LYS A 22 2.54 49.20 10.78
C LYS A 22 1.57 48.48 9.83
N LYS A 23 1.88 48.38 8.53
CA LYS A 23 1.06 47.62 7.56
C LYS A 23 1.09 46.12 7.86
N PHE A 24 2.25 45.58 8.23
CA PHE A 24 2.41 44.18 8.60
C PHE A 24 1.67 43.85 9.91
N LEU A 25 1.80 44.67 10.96
CA LEU A 25 1.06 44.52 12.22
C LEU A 25 -0.46 44.53 12.00
N LYS A 26 -0.96 45.32 11.05
CA LYS A 26 -2.38 45.30 10.67
C LYS A 26 -2.81 43.95 10.07
N LYS A 27 -1.90 43.22 9.41
CA LYS A 27 -2.17 41.87 8.91
C LYS A 27 -2.13 40.83 10.03
N ILE A 28 -1.18 40.90 10.94
CA ILE A 28 -1.12 40.01 12.12
C ILE A 28 -2.42 40.10 12.94
N ARG A 29 -2.96 41.31 13.12
CA ARG A 29 -4.21 41.53 13.87
C ARG A 29 -5.47 41.00 13.16
N SER A 30 -5.37 40.57 11.91
CA SER A 30 -6.51 40.01 11.20
C SER A 30 -6.80 38.59 11.68
N PRO A 31 -8.07 38.20 11.86
CA PRO A 31 -8.43 36.83 12.25
C PRO A 31 -8.04 35.79 11.19
N ASN A 32 -7.73 36.24 9.97
CA ASN A 32 -7.28 35.38 8.89
C ASN A 32 -5.77 35.13 8.92
N PHE A 33 -5.00 35.80 9.76
CA PHE A 33 -3.56 35.57 9.84
C PHE A 33 -3.25 34.16 10.35
N LYS A 34 -2.28 33.48 9.75
CA LYS A 34 -1.83 32.15 10.18
C LYS A 34 -0.42 32.18 10.74
N TYR A 35 0.52 32.63 9.92
CA TYR A 35 1.93 32.74 10.28
C TYR A 35 2.61 33.67 9.28
N ASP A 36 3.81 34.11 9.61
CA ASP A 36 4.69 34.84 8.74
C ASP A 36 5.99 34.09 8.49
N ARG A 37 6.69 34.48 7.43
CA ARG A 37 8.02 33.97 7.11
C ARG A 37 8.86 35.11 6.56
N LEU A 38 10.03 35.34 7.17
CA LEU A 38 11.00 36.29 6.67
C LEU A 38 11.59 35.79 5.33
N LEU A 39 11.66 36.68 4.34
CA LEU A 39 12.29 36.44 3.05
C LEU A 39 13.51 37.34 2.90
N GLY A 40 14.66 36.86 3.40
CA GLY A 40 15.86 37.70 3.52
C GLY A 40 15.66 38.80 4.56
N ASP A 41 16.42 39.89 4.43
CA ASP A 41 16.49 40.90 5.51
C ASP A 41 15.40 41.96 5.44
N THR A 42 14.73 42.12 4.29
CA THR A 42 13.88 43.28 3.99
C THR A 42 12.43 42.94 3.63
N LEU A 43 12.10 41.66 3.45
CA LEU A 43 10.77 41.21 3.04
C LEU A 43 10.19 40.20 4.04
N VAL A 44 8.87 40.23 4.19
CA VAL A 44 8.11 39.26 4.97
C VAL A 44 6.91 38.75 4.19
N ASP A 45 6.72 37.43 4.19
CA ASP A 45 5.52 36.76 3.71
C ASP A 45 4.52 36.64 4.85
N ALA A 46 3.38 37.32 4.76
CA ALA A 46 2.25 37.05 5.65
C ALA A 46 1.31 36.01 5.02
N HIS A 47 1.21 34.83 5.63
CA HIS A 47 0.28 33.79 5.23
C HIS A 47 -1.09 34.02 5.86
N MET A 48 -2.08 34.24 5.01
CA MET A 48 -3.46 34.51 5.40
C MET A 48 -4.37 33.35 4.98
N GLY A 49 -5.25 32.89 5.85
CA GLY A 49 -6.38 32.04 5.51
C GLY A 49 -7.40 32.77 4.61
N LYS A 50 -8.12 32.00 3.80
CA LYS A 50 -9.26 32.48 3.02
C LYS A 50 -10.48 32.65 3.93
N ALA A 51 -11.13 33.81 3.88
CA ALA A 51 -12.36 34.07 4.63
C ALA A 51 -13.55 33.23 4.13
N SER A 52 -13.59 32.97 2.82
CA SER A 52 -14.58 32.13 2.17
C SER A 52 -13.88 31.21 1.15
N VAL A 53 -14.26 29.95 1.13
CA VAL A 53 -13.72 28.95 0.20
C VAL A 53 -14.86 28.31 -0.57
N VAL A 54 -14.81 28.39 -1.90
CA VAL A 54 -15.75 27.70 -2.79
C VAL A 54 -15.25 26.27 -3.02
N LEU A 55 -16.08 25.27 -2.70
CA LEU A 55 -15.76 23.87 -2.93
C LEU A 55 -16.06 23.48 -4.39
N ASN A 56 -15.21 23.95 -5.31
CA ASN A 56 -15.35 23.73 -6.76
C ASN A 56 -14.57 22.50 -7.28
N LYS A 57 -14.06 21.65 -6.38
CA LYS A 57 -13.34 20.44 -6.74
C LYS A 57 -14.26 19.23 -6.53
N PRO A 58 -14.29 18.26 -7.47
CA PRO A 58 -15.16 17.09 -7.38
C PRO A 58 -14.62 16.04 -6.38
N ILE A 59 -14.33 16.47 -5.15
CA ILE A 59 -13.74 15.62 -4.10
C ILE A 59 -14.67 14.45 -3.78
N ILE A 60 -15.98 14.72 -3.71
CA ILE A 60 -16.97 13.69 -3.39
C ILE A 60 -17.07 12.64 -4.50
N VAL A 61 -17.09 13.08 -5.77
CA VAL A 61 -17.09 12.17 -6.93
C VAL A 61 -15.85 11.30 -6.92
N GLY A 62 -14.69 11.90 -6.66
CA GLY A 62 -13.44 11.15 -6.57
C GLY A 62 -13.41 10.16 -5.40
N ALA A 63 -14.02 10.49 -4.26
CA ALA A 63 -14.17 9.56 -3.14
C ALA A 63 -15.09 8.39 -3.51
N SER A 64 -16.20 8.65 -4.20
CA SER A 64 -17.12 7.62 -4.69
C SER A 64 -16.45 6.69 -5.69
N VAL A 65 -15.72 7.23 -6.68
CA VAL A 65 -14.97 6.42 -7.66
C VAL A 65 -13.91 5.55 -6.98
N LEU A 66 -13.19 6.10 -6.00
CA LEU A 66 -12.22 5.31 -5.21
C LEU A 66 -12.91 4.20 -4.41
N GLY A 67 -14.10 4.47 -3.84
CA GLY A 67 -14.90 3.48 -3.13
C GLY A 67 -15.34 2.35 -4.05
N LEU A 68 -15.88 2.68 -5.23
CA LEU A 68 -16.29 1.70 -6.25
C LEU A 68 -15.11 0.87 -6.78
N SER A 69 -13.96 1.50 -7.00
CA SER A 69 -12.75 0.79 -7.43
C SER A 69 -12.27 -0.21 -6.38
N LYS A 70 -12.30 0.13 -5.09
CA LYS A 70 -12.00 -0.82 -4.01
C LYS A 70 -13.02 -1.95 -3.95
N LEU A 71 -14.30 -1.62 -4.10
CA LEU A 71 -15.37 -2.61 -4.08
C LEU A 71 -15.17 -3.64 -5.20
N LEU A 72 -14.84 -3.20 -6.42
CA LEU A 72 -14.54 -4.10 -7.54
C LEU A 72 -13.39 -5.06 -7.21
N MET A 73 -12.30 -4.54 -6.64
CA MET A 73 -11.15 -5.36 -6.22
C MET A 73 -11.55 -6.37 -5.13
N TYR A 74 -12.33 -5.94 -4.13
CA TYR A 74 -12.78 -6.84 -3.06
C TYR A 74 -13.78 -7.89 -3.55
N CYS A 75 -14.74 -7.53 -4.40
CA CYS A 75 -15.68 -8.47 -4.99
C CYS A 75 -14.94 -9.55 -5.79
N PHE A 76 -13.94 -9.17 -6.59
CA PHE A 76 -13.13 -10.14 -7.31
C PHE A 76 -12.41 -11.12 -6.35
N TRP A 77 -11.76 -10.59 -5.32
CA TRP A 77 -11.00 -11.44 -4.39
C TRP A 77 -11.90 -12.35 -3.55
N TYR A 78 -12.93 -11.79 -2.91
CA TYR A 78 -13.75 -12.53 -1.94
C TYR A 78 -14.90 -13.32 -2.58
N ASN A 79 -15.58 -12.75 -3.59
CA ASN A 79 -16.76 -13.38 -4.18
C ASN A 79 -16.43 -14.22 -5.42
N TYR A 80 -15.19 -14.21 -5.91
CA TYR A 80 -14.77 -15.08 -7.01
C TYR A 80 -13.58 -15.93 -6.63
N VAL A 81 -12.42 -15.34 -6.32
CA VAL A 81 -11.20 -16.12 -6.06
C VAL A 81 -11.35 -16.97 -4.79
N LYS A 82 -11.75 -16.39 -3.66
CA LYS A 82 -11.92 -17.14 -2.41
C LYS A 82 -13.09 -18.11 -2.45
N GLU A 83 -14.16 -17.81 -3.18
CA GLU A 83 -15.30 -18.70 -3.35
C GLU A 83 -14.94 -19.91 -4.24
N LYS A 84 -14.21 -19.71 -5.34
CA LYS A 84 -13.85 -20.79 -6.27
C LYS A 84 -12.70 -21.68 -5.76
N TYR A 85 -11.71 -21.10 -5.10
CA TYR A 85 -10.47 -21.80 -4.75
C TYR A 85 -10.29 -22.02 -3.24
N GLU A 86 -11.08 -21.38 -2.39
CA GLU A 86 -11.01 -21.54 -0.93
C GLU A 86 -9.56 -21.40 -0.41
N ASP A 87 -9.06 -22.40 0.31
CA ASP A 87 -7.71 -22.45 0.88
C ASP A 87 -6.60 -22.68 -0.14
N LYS A 88 -6.94 -23.04 -1.38
CA LYS A 88 -5.99 -23.17 -2.50
C LYS A 88 -5.56 -21.83 -3.09
N ALA A 89 -6.19 -20.73 -2.66
CA ALA A 89 -5.81 -19.38 -3.06
C ALA A 89 -5.16 -18.60 -1.91
N ARG A 90 -3.98 -18.03 -2.18
CA ARG A 90 -3.23 -17.17 -1.27
C ARG A 90 -2.89 -15.84 -1.93
N LEU A 91 -3.29 -14.75 -1.26
CA LEU A 91 -2.93 -13.40 -1.70
C LEU A 91 -1.47 -13.12 -1.32
N GLU A 92 -0.62 -12.81 -2.30
CA GLU A 92 0.77 -12.46 -2.05
C GLU A 92 0.98 -10.95 -2.04
N TYR A 93 0.35 -10.25 -2.99
CA TYR A 93 0.49 -8.81 -3.12
C TYR A 93 -0.74 -8.17 -3.79
N MET A 94 -1.06 -6.95 -3.38
CA MET A 94 -2.14 -6.15 -3.95
C MET A 94 -1.69 -4.69 -4.08
N ASP A 95 -1.97 -4.07 -5.23
CA ASP A 95 -1.95 -2.61 -5.40
C ASP A 95 -3.35 -2.11 -5.78
N THR A 96 -3.43 -0.89 -6.29
CA THR A 96 -4.69 -0.15 -6.53
C THR A 96 -5.63 -0.88 -7.48
N ASP A 97 -5.07 -1.53 -8.50
CA ASP A 97 -5.76 -2.11 -9.66
C ASP A 97 -5.16 -3.44 -10.10
N SER A 98 -4.34 -4.07 -9.26
CA SER A 98 -3.64 -5.32 -9.59
C SER A 98 -3.47 -6.23 -8.38
N PHE A 99 -3.40 -7.51 -8.69
CA PHE A 99 -3.14 -8.58 -7.74
C PHE A 99 -1.96 -9.43 -8.20
N ILE A 100 -1.21 -9.93 -7.23
CA ILE A 100 -0.35 -11.11 -7.40
C ILE A 100 -0.81 -12.10 -6.33
N PHE A 101 -1.25 -13.27 -6.76
CA PHE A 101 -1.72 -14.33 -5.87
C PHE A 101 -1.26 -15.67 -6.39
N MET A 102 -1.18 -16.63 -5.48
CA MET A 102 -0.93 -18.03 -5.78
C MET A 102 -2.27 -18.77 -5.75
N ILE A 103 -2.52 -19.61 -6.76
CA ILE A 103 -3.69 -20.49 -6.84
C ILE A 103 -3.21 -21.88 -7.23
N GLU A 104 -3.74 -22.90 -6.55
CA GLU A 104 -3.61 -24.30 -6.95
C GLU A 104 -4.86 -24.73 -7.73
N THR A 105 -4.71 -24.89 -9.05
CA THR A 105 -5.74 -25.35 -9.98
C THR A 105 -5.11 -26.20 -11.09
N GLU A 106 -5.91 -26.99 -11.80
CA GLU A 106 -5.43 -27.79 -12.95
C GLU A 106 -5.05 -26.90 -14.13
N ASP A 107 -5.92 -25.94 -14.48
CA ASP A 107 -5.69 -25.00 -15.56
C ASP A 107 -6.41 -23.66 -15.30
N ILE A 108 -5.62 -22.65 -14.93
CA ILE A 108 -6.11 -21.30 -14.67
C ILE A 108 -6.69 -20.62 -15.92
N TYR A 109 -6.18 -20.94 -17.11
CA TYR A 109 -6.66 -20.31 -18.34
C TYR A 109 -8.05 -20.82 -18.72
N LYS A 110 -8.32 -22.10 -18.47
CA LYS A 110 -9.66 -22.66 -18.58
C LYS A 110 -10.62 -22.00 -17.60
N ASP A 111 -10.19 -21.85 -16.35
CA ASP A 111 -10.99 -21.18 -15.31
C ASP A 111 -11.35 -19.73 -15.67
N MET A 112 -10.43 -19.00 -16.29
CA MET A 112 -10.66 -17.64 -16.78
C MET A 112 -11.60 -17.61 -17.99
N ALA A 113 -11.47 -18.58 -18.91
CA ALA A 113 -12.31 -18.68 -20.11
C ALA A 113 -13.78 -18.97 -19.80
N GLU A 114 -14.05 -19.64 -18.69
CA GLU A 114 -15.42 -19.84 -18.18
C GLU A 114 -16.09 -18.56 -17.68
N ARG A 115 -15.32 -17.49 -17.42
CA ARG A 115 -15.80 -16.22 -16.85
C ARG A 115 -15.39 -15.00 -17.67
N PRO A 116 -15.91 -14.86 -18.91
CA PRO A 116 -15.66 -13.69 -19.75
C PRO A 116 -16.29 -12.40 -19.18
N ASP A 117 -17.18 -12.52 -18.20
CA ASP A 117 -17.76 -11.41 -17.44
C ASP A 117 -16.82 -10.83 -16.38
N ILE A 118 -15.74 -11.55 -16.03
CA ILE A 118 -14.71 -11.10 -15.08
C ILE A 118 -13.39 -10.83 -15.78
N PHE A 119 -13.03 -11.65 -16.77
CA PHE A 119 -11.72 -11.61 -17.42
C PHE A 119 -11.79 -11.11 -18.86
N ASP A 120 -10.87 -10.20 -19.19
CA ASP A 120 -10.62 -9.78 -20.56
C ASP A 120 -9.50 -10.66 -21.15
N LEU A 121 -9.89 -11.74 -21.83
CA LEU A 121 -8.96 -12.66 -22.49
C LEU A 121 -8.50 -12.19 -23.87
N ASN A 122 -9.25 -11.29 -24.49
CA ASN A 122 -9.05 -10.85 -25.87
C ASN A 122 -8.36 -9.48 -25.97
N ASP A 123 -7.92 -8.92 -24.84
CA ASP A 123 -7.37 -7.55 -24.72
C ASP A 123 -8.29 -6.50 -25.40
N LEU A 124 -9.61 -6.67 -25.23
CA LEU A 124 -10.61 -5.72 -25.74
C LEU A 124 -10.61 -4.40 -24.96
N LYS A 125 -9.88 -4.35 -23.84
CA LYS A 125 -9.75 -3.22 -22.92
C LYS A 125 -11.10 -2.82 -22.34
N THR A 126 -11.94 -3.82 -22.07
CA THR A 126 -13.25 -3.62 -21.48
C THR A 126 -13.10 -3.11 -20.05
N ILE A 127 -13.81 -2.03 -19.73
CA ILE A 127 -13.74 -1.39 -18.42
C ILE A 127 -14.29 -2.35 -17.35
N GLY A 128 -13.53 -2.53 -16.28
CA GLY A 128 -13.93 -3.31 -15.12
C GLY A 128 -13.56 -4.80 -15.18
N LEU A 129 -13.04 -5.27 -16.32
CA LEU A 129 -12.54 -6.64 -16.46
C LEU A 129 -11.07 -6.74 -16.07
N PHE A 130 -10.67 -7.90 -15.54
CA PHE A 130 -9.30 -8.20 -15.19
C PHE A 130 -8.56 -8.81 -16.37
N LYS A 131 -7.35 -8.30 -16.63
CA LYS A 131 -6.45 -8.85 -17.65
C LYS A 131 -5.31 -9.61 -16.98
N ASN A 132 -4.80 -10.63 -17.66
CA ASN A 132 -3.55 -11.27 -17.26
C ASN A 132 -2.35 -10.47 -17.79
N GLU A 133 -1.50 -9.94 -16.90
CA GLU A 133 -0.32 -9.15 -17.30
C GLU A 133 0.87 -9.99 -17.77
N THR A 134 0.87 -11.29 -17.50
CA THR A 134 1.94 -12.24 -17.86
C THR A 134 1.35 -13.50 -18.50
N PRO A 135 0.70 -13.38 -19.67
CA PRO A 135 0.11 -14.53 -20.36
C PRO A 135 1.21 -15.50 -20.83
N GLY A 136 1.00 -16.79 -20.61
CA GLY A 136 1.92 -17.86 -21.00
C GLY A 136 3.21 -17.94 -20.20
N ASN A 137 3.44 -17.04 -19.24
CA ASN A 137 4.68 -16.99 -18.49
C ASN A 137 4.38 -16.72 -17.01
N VAL A 138 4.26 -17.80 -16.23
CA VAL A 138 3.87 -17.73 -14.83
C VAL A 138 5.00 -17.16 -13.97
N ILE A 139 4.63 -16.50 -12.88
CA ILE A 139 5.59 -16.05 -11.87
C ILE A 139 6.06 -17.28 -11.08
N THR A 140 7.38 -17.50 -11.06
CA THR A 140 8.01 -18.62 -10.32
C THR A 140 8.50 -18.19 -8.95
N GLU A 141 9.01 -16.95 -8.86
CA GLU A 141 9.52 -16.38 -7.61
C GLU A 141 9.02 -14.96 -7.45
N LEU A 142 8.62 -14.61 -6.23
CA LEU A 142 8.15 -13.28 -5.87
C LEU A 142 8.84 -12.83 -4.57
N PHE A 143 9.39 -11.61 -4.62
CA PHE A 143 9.99 -10.92 -3.50
C PHE A 143 9.29 -9.57 -3.38
N TYR A 144 8.62 -9.32 -2.27
CA TYR A 144 8.06 -8.01 -1.97
C TYR A 144 8.42 -7.62 -0.55
N ILE A 145 8.74 -6.34 -0.36
CA ILE A 145 9.23 -5.83 0.93
C ILE A 145 8.20 -4.89 1.55
N ARG A 146 7.56 -4.07 0.71
CA ARG A 146 6.53 -3.13 1.13
C ARG A 146 5.65 -2.79 -0.06
N ALA A 147 4.56 -2.06 0.22
CA ALA A 147 3.73 -1.48 -0.82
C ALA A 147 4.57 -0.72 -1.86
N LYS A 148 4.37 -1.06 -3.14
CA LYS A 148 5.04 -0.49 -4.32
C LYS A 148 6.55 -0.77 -4.37
N SER A 149 6.99 -1.85 -3.74
CA SER A 149 8.38 -2.32 -3.74
C SER A 149 8.44 -3.85 -3.82
N TYR A 150 8.54 -4.36 -5.04
CA TYR A 150 8.54 -5.80 -5.32
C TYR A 150 9.41 -6.15 -6.54
N HIS A 151 9.77 -7.42 -6.62
CA HIS A 151 10.53 -8.05 -7.69
C HIS A 151 9.96 -9.45 -7.90
N TYR A 152 9.81 -9.87 -9.15
CA TYR A 152 9.44 -11.24 -9.46
C TYR A 152 10.18 -11.75 -10.68
N VAL A 153 10.32 -13.08 -10.71
CA VAL A 153 10.94 -13.87 -11.76
C VAL A 153 9.86 -14.65 -12.47
N LEU A 154 9.91 -14.66 -13.80
CA LEU A 154 9.01 -15.42 -14.65
C LEU A 154 9.65 -16.74 -15.08
N ALA A 155 8.85 -17.69 -15.58
CA ALA A 155 9.32 -19.00 -15.99
C ALA A 155 10.40 -18.96 -17.10
N ASP A 156 10.37 -17.95 -17.98
CA ASP A 156 11.41 -17.66 -18.98
C ASP A 156 12.70 -17.04 -18.39
N LYS A 157 12.79 -16.92 -17.05
CA LYS A 157 13.87 -16.26 -16.29
C LYS A 157 13.97 -14.75 -16.48
N SER A 158 13.02 -14.13 -17.18
CA SER A 158 12.92 -12.67 -17.19
C SER A 158 12.48 -12.17 -15.82
N THR A 159 12.92 -10.96 -15.47
CA THR A 159 12.63 -10.36 -14.17
C THR A 159 11.95 -9.01 -14.31
N LYS A 160 11.08 -8.69 -13.36
CA LYS A 160 10.42 -7.39 -13.28
C LYS A 160 10.51 -6.85 -11.86
N SER A 161 10.99 -5.62 -11.73
CA SER A 161 11.12 -4.91 -10.45
C SER A 161 10.32 -3.61 -10.47
N LYS A 162 9.72 -3.25 -9.33
CA LYS A 162 9.12 -1.95 -9.09
C LYS A 162 9.54 -1.45 -7.74
N HIS A 163 10.09 -0.23 -7.70
CA HIS A 163 10.51 0.44 -6.47
C HIS A 163 10.07 1.90 -6.47
N LYS A 164 9.06 2.22 -5.67
CA LYS A 164 8.58 3.60 -5.57
C LYS A 164 9.67 4.52 -5.01
N GLY A 165 9.93 5.60 -5.75
CA GLY A 165 10.91 6.62 -5.37
C GLY A 165 12.33 6.36 -5.85
N VAL A 166 12.54 5.29 -6.62
CA VAL A 166 13.85 4.93 -7.19
C VAL A 166 13.87 5.26 -8.67
N SER A 167 14.95 5.87 -9.14
CA SER A 167 15.13 6.16 -10.56
C SER A 167 15.38 4.88 -11.35
N LYS A 168 15.09 4.90 -12.66
CA LYS A 168 15.36 3.74 -13.54
C LYS A 168 16.84 3.30 -13.49
N LYS A 169 17.76 4.26 -13.44
CA LYS A 169 19.20 3.99 -13.31
C LYS A 169 19.50 3.26 -12.00
N GLY A 170 18.98 3.75 -10.88
CA GLY A 170 19.16 3.11 -9.57
C GLY A 170 18.50 1.72 -9.47
N MET A 171 17.45 1.45 -10.26
CA MET A 171 16.87 0.10 -10.34
C MET A 171 17.78 -0.89 -11.07
N ASN A 172 18.39 -0.48 -12.19
CA ASN A 172 19.28 -1.36 -12.97
C ASN A 172 20.51 -1.77 -12.15
N GLU A 173 21.12 -0.82 -11.43
CA GLU A 173 22.26 -1.08 -10.53
C GLU A 173 21.90 -2.03 -9.36
N MET A 174 20.62 -2.07 -8.98
CA MET A 174 20.11 -2.84 -7.84
C MET A 174 19.76 -4.29 -8.18
N ALA A 175 19.24 -4.54 -9.39
CA ALA A 175 18.84 -5.86 -9.86
C ALA A 175 20.00 -6.86 -9.90
N GLU A 176 21.22 -6.39 -10.14
CA GLU A 176 22.43 -7.24 -10.19
C GLU A 176 22.93 -7.68 -8.80
N ASN A 177 22.60 -6.95 -7.72
CA ASN A 177 23.33 -7.07 -6.45
C ASN A 177 22.49 -7.29 -5.18
N THR A 178 21.15 -7.17 -5.22
CA THR A 178 20.40 -6.90 -3.97
C THR A 178 19.37 -7.95 -3.56
N TYR A 179 18.82 -8.75 -4.48
CA TYR A 179 17.93 -9.84 -4.09
C TYR A 179 18.76 -11.09 -3.78
N PRO A 180 18.79 -11.55 -2.51
CA PRO A 180 19.62 -12.69 -2.14
C PRO A 180 19.10 -13.97 -2.79
N LYS A 181 20.01 -14.80 -3.32
CA LYS A 181 19.72 -16.15 -3.85
C LYS A 181 19.38 -17.18 -2.75
N SER A 182 19.16 -16.74 -1.51
CA SER A 182 19.06 -17.61 -0.32
C SER A 182 17.69 -17.56 0.35
N LYS A 183 17.34 -18.63 1.10
CA LYS A 183 15.99 -19.02 1.53
C LYS A 183 15.22 -18.07 2.46
N SER A 184 15.80 -16.98 2.97
CA SER A 184 15.05 -15.99 3.78
C SER A 184 15.37 -14.54 3.34
N PRO A 185 14.89 -14.11 2.16
CA PRO A 185 15.32 -12.87 1.53
C PRO A 185 14.97 -11.62 2.34
N LEU A 186 13.78 -11.63 2.97
CA LEU A 186 13.30 -10.53 3.80
C LEU A 186 14.16 -10.33 5.04
N THR A 187 14.53 -11.42 5.71
CA THR A 187 15.40 -11.40 6.88
C THR A 187 16.78 -10.85 6.51
N GLN A 188 17.37 -11.27 5.40
CA GLN A 188 18.68 -10.77 4.96
C GLN A 188 18.63 -9.28 4.58
N VAL A 189 17.62 -8.85 3.80
CA VAL A 189 17.45 -7.43 3.45
C VAL A 189 17.22 -6.57 4.70
N TYR A 190 16.50 -7.09 5.69
CA TYR A 190 16.30 -6.46 6.99
C TYR A 190 17.61 -6.33 7.78
N TRP A 191 18.40 -7.41 7.89
CA TRP A 191 19.71 -7.40 8.55
C TRP A 191 20.71 -6.46 7.86
N ASP A 192 20.81 -6.51 6.53
CA ASP A 192 21.73 -5.69 5.76
C ASP A 192 21.41 -4.19 5.87
N CYS A 193 20.14 -3.83 5.94
CA CYS A 193 19.70 -2.43 6.06
C CYS A 193 19.81 -1.87 7.49
N LEU A 194 19.64 -2.70 8.52
CA LEU A 194 19.68 -2.24 9.93
C LEU A 194 21.09 -2.25 10.54
N PHE A 195 21.97 -3.17 10.11
CA PHE A 195 23.23 -3.42 10.82
C PHE A 195 24.51 -3.05 10.03
N GLN A 196 24.41 -2.60 8.77
CA GLN A 196 25.57 -2.07 8.06
C GLN A 196 26.00 -0.70 8.63
N LYS A 197 27.16 -0.66 9.29
CA LYS A 197 27.83 0.54 9.88
C LYS A 197 28.21 1.64 8.88
N LYS A 198 28.07 1.39 7.57
CA LYS A 198 28.34 2.34 6.48
C LYS A 198 27.13 2.37 5.57
N SER A 199 26.33 3.43 5.66
CA SER A 199 25.10 3.56 4.87
C SER A 199 25.42 4.06 3.46
N GLU A 200 25.61 3.14 2.52
CA GLU A 200 25.26 3.46 1.13
C GLU A 200 23.73 3.49 1.06
N LYS A 201 23.15 4.52 0.42
CA LYS A 201 21.70 4.61 0.24
C LYS A 201 21.24 3.50 -0.71
N LYS A 202 21.03 2.31 -0.18
CA LYS A 202 20.32 1.24 -0.89
C LYS A 202 18.86 1.68 -1.01
N ALA A 203 18.31 1.55 -2.20
CA ALA A 203 16.93 1.89 -2.53
C ALA A 203 15.87 0.98 -1.85
N LEU A 204 16.30 -0.07 -1.14
CA LEU A 204 15.44 -0.96 -0.37
C LEU A 204 15.28 -0.42 1.05
N CYS A 205 14.03 -0.36 1.51
CA CYS A 205 13.71 -0.04 2.89
C CYS A 205 13.00 -1.26 3.47
N PRO A 206 13.56 -1.93 4.49
CA PRO A 206 13.02 -3.17 5.04
C PRO A 206 11.84 -2.93 5.97
N ILE A 207 11.51 -1.66 6.25
CA ILE A 207 10.44 -1.29 7.17
C ILE A 207 9.11 -1.44 6.45
N ASP A 208 8.47 -2.60 6.65
CA ASP A 208 7.05 -2.75 6.41
C ASP A 208 6.27 -2.31 7.67
N THR A 209 5.43 -1.30 7.51
CA THR A 209 4.58 -0.76 8.59
C THR A 209 3.17 -1.35 8.57
N LYS A 210 2.87 -2.27 7.64
CA LYS A 210 1.53 -2.81 7.40
C LYS A 210 1.38 -4.29 7.75
N HIS A 211 2.47 -5.04 7.72
CA HIS A 211 2.45 -6.47 7.99
C HIS A 211 3.36 -6.85 9.16
N TRP A 212 2.95 -7.90 9.86
CA TRP A 212 3.74 -8.67 10.79
C TRP A 212 4.37 -9.83 10.03
N ILE A 213 5.71 -9.88 10.01
CA ILE A 213 6.47 -10.99 9.41
C ILE A 213 6.64 -12.07 10.48
N LEU A 214 6.26 -13.31 10.17
CA LEU A 214 6.42 -14.45 11.07
C LEU A 214 7.88 -14.87 11.20
N SER A 215 8.16 -15.77 12.15
CA SER A 215 9.53 -16.24 12.44
C SER A 215 10.22 -16.94 11.27
N ASP A 216 9.46 -17.46 10.30
CA ASP A 216 9.97 -18.06 9.06
C ASP A 216 10.55 -17.03 8.07
N GLY A 217 10.29 -15.73 8.28
CA GLY A 217 10.74 -14.65 7.40
C GLY A 217 10.06 -14.65 6.02
N ILE A 218 8.99 -15.42 5.84
CA ILE A 218 8.29 -15.59 4.56
C ILE A 218 6.82 -15.27 4.73
N THR A 219 6.18 -15.87 5.72
CA THR A 219 4.76 -15.71 5.95
C THR A 219 4.49 -14.37 6.61
N ILE A 220 3.53 -13.63 6.06
CA ILE A 220 3.12 -12.33 6.58
C ILE A 220 1.64 -12.35 6.99
N LEU A 221 1.32 -11.57 8.01
CA LEU A 221 -0.05 -11.29 8.42
C LEU A 221 -0.27 -9.77 8.46
N PRO A 222 -1.41 -9.25 7.99
CA PRO A 222 -1.71 -7.83 8.15
C PRO A 222 -1.81 -7.47 9.63
N TYR A 223 -1.34 -6.28 10.02
CA TYR A 223 -1.54 -5.81 11.39
C TYR A 223 -3.03 -5.79 11.74
N GLY A 224 -3.37 -6.35 12.91
CA GLY A 224 -4.76 -6.53 13.34
C GLY A 224 -5.36 -7.89 12.96
N HIS A 225 -4.65 -8.75 12.23
CA HIS A 225 -5.10 -10.12 11.99
C HIS A 225 -5.32 -10.87 13.31
N TRP A 226 -6.41 -11.62 13.41
CA TRP A 226 -6.83 -12.29 14.64
C TRP A 226 -5.80 -13.30 15.17
N CYS A 227 -5.05 -13.99 14.29
CA CYS A 227 -3.95 -14.86 14.73
C CYS A 227 -2.88 -14.11 15.53
N ILE A 228 -2.61 -12.83 15.20
CA ILE A 228 -1.66 -12.00 15.94
C ILE A 228 -2.18 -11.75 17.37
N MET A 229 -3.50 -11.60 17.53
CA MET A 229 -4.13 -11.46 18.85
C MET A 229 -3.96 -12.73 19.68
N ILE A 230 -4.24 -13.90 19.08
CA ILE A 230 -4.06 -15.21 19.73
C ILE A 230 -2.61 -15.39 20.17
N TYR A 231 -1.67 -15.14 19.27
CA TYR A 231 -0.24 -15.17 19.56
C TYR A 231 0.13 -14.29 20.75
N LYS A 232 -0.29 -13.01 20.75
CA LYS A 232 0.00 -12.07 21.85
C LYS A 232 -0.56 -12.55 23.18
N ASN A 233 -1.74 -13.17 23.18
CA ASN A 233 -2.34 -13.73 24.40
C ASN A 233 -1.58 -14.95 24.91
N MET A 234 -1.09 -15.81 24.01
CA MET A 234 -0.25 -16.97 24.38
C MET A 234 1.09 -16.54 24.97
N VAL A 235 1.74 -15.54 24.37
CA VAL A 235 3.01 -14.99 24.89
C VAL A 235 2.82 -14.35 26.27
N LYS A 236 1.69 -13.67 26.52
CA LYS A 236 1.34 -13.15 27.85
C LYS A 236 1.12 -14.25 28.91
N ALA A 237 0.84 -15.47 28.47
CA ALA A 237 0.70 -16.64 29.33
C ALA A 237 2.00 -17.46 29.41
N ASP A 238 3.15 -16.81 29.16
CA ASP A 238 4.50 -17.39 29.21
C ASP A 238 4.74 -18.57 28.25
N ILE A 239 3.98 -18.67 27.16
CA ILE A 239 4.27 -19.63 26.08
C ILE A 239 5.40 -19.08 25.20
N LEU A 240 6.40 -19.93 24.93
CA LEU A 240 7.55 -19.59 24.08
C LEU A 240 7.10 -19.12 22.69
N HIS A 241 7.74 -18.08 22.16
CA HIS A 241 7.33 -17.41 20.91
C HIS A 241 7.11 -18.37 19.72
N GLU A 242 8.03 -19.29 19.45
CA GLU A 242 7.88 -20.25 18.33
C GLU A 242 6.67 -21.18 18.51
N GLN A 243 6.39 -21.60 19.74
CA GLN A 243 5.26 -22.47 20.03
C GLN A 243 3.94 -21.69 19.94
N ALA A 244 3.92 -20.46 20.45
CA ALA A 244 2.78 -19.56 20.37
C ALA A 244 2.43 -19.26 18.90
N GLU A 245 3.42 -19.00 18.05
CA GLU A 245 3.22 -18.73 16.63
C GLU A 245 2.64 -19.94 15.90
N LYS A 246 3.26 -21.13 16.07
CA LYS A 246 2.76 -22.38 15.47
C LYS A 246 1.33 -22.71 15.90
N ARG A 247 0.97 -22.47 17.16
CA ARG A 247 -0.38 -22.70 17.68
C ARG A 247 -1.37 -21.67 17.15
N ALA A 248 -0.98 -20.40 17.10
CA ALA A 248 -1.82 -19.32 16.57
C ALA A 248 -2.17 -19.53 15.09
N MET A 249 -1.22 -20.01 14.28
CA MET A 249 -1.44 -20.29 12.86
C MET A 249 -2.32 -21.51 12.59
N LYS A 250 -2.43 -22.44 13.55
CA LYS A 250 -3.32 -23.61 13.48
C LYS A 250 -4.69 -23.37 14.12
N ALA A 251 -4.86 -22.25 14.81
CA ALA A 251 -6.14 -21.90 15.40
C ALA A 251 -7.19 -21.76 14.29
N LYS A 252 -8.44 -22.14 14.59
CA LYS A 252 -9.58 -21.85 13.71
C LYS A 252 -10.39 -20.73 14.33
N LEU A 253 -10.92 -19.85 13.50
CA LEU A 253 -11.85 -18.84 13.96
C LEU A 253 -13.10 -19.54 14.50
N PRO A 254 -13.59 -19.18 15.71
CA PRO A 254 -14.86 -19.70 16.20
C PRO A 254 -16.01 -19.38 15.23
N GLU A 255 -16.92 -20.34 15.01
CA GLU A 255 -18.06 -20.22 14.06
C GLU A 255 -18.89 -18.96 14.23
N LYS A 256 -19.04 -18.47 15.47
CA LYS A 256 -19.77 -17.22 15.75
C LYS A 256 -19.23 -16.00 15.00
N TYR A 257 -17.93 -15.94 14.72
CA TYR A 257 -17.30 -14.84 13.97
C TYR A 257 -17.22 -15.12 12.47
N LEU A 258 -17.42 -16.37 12.04
CA LEU A 258 -17.53 -16.72 10.62
C LEU A 258 -18.88 -16.23 10.07
N ASN A 259 -19.96 -16.35 10.85
CA ASN A 259 -21.31 -15.99 10.41
C ASN A 259 -21.57 -14.46 10.38
N GLU A 260 -20.91 -13.68 11.23
CA GLU A 260 -21.01 -12.19 11.19
C GLU A 260 -20.43 -11.60 9.90
N CYS A 261 -19.39 -12.22 9.32
CA CYS A 261 -18.84 -11.81 8.03
C CYS A 261 -19.79 -12.10 6.86
N VAL A 262 -20.57 -13.18 6.92
CA VAL A 262 -21.50 -13.59 5.86
C VAL A 262 -22.81 -12.76 5.90
N SER A 263 -23.28 -12.39 7.09
CA SER A 263 -24.51 -11.58 7.24
C SER A 263 -24.35 -10.15 6.72
N HIS A 264 -23.16 -9.56 6.81
CA HIS A 264 -22.93 -8.20 6.28
C HIS A 264 -22.84 -8.16 4.75
N ILE A 265 -22.33 -9.22 4.12
CA ILE A 265 -22.22 -9.30 2.65
C ILE A 265 -23.58 -9.55 2.01
N SER A 266 -24.43 -10.40 2.62
CA SER A 266 -25.79 -10.67 2.13
C SER A 266 -26.77 -9.49 2.31
N SER A 267 -26.52 -8.60 3.27
CA SER A 267 -27.36 -7.40 3.49
C SER A 267 -27.13 -6.24 2.50
N LEU A 268 -26.20 -6.40 1.55
CA LEU A 268 -25.83 -5.39 0.55
C LEU A 268 -26.24 -5.74 -0.89
N GLN A 269 -26.98 -6.84 -1.09
CA GLN A 269 -27.72 -7.14 -2.33
C GLN A 269 -29.13 -6.54 -2.28
#